data_AF-A0A1L7X8W3-F1
#
_entry.id   AF-A0A1L7X8W3-F1
#
_cell.length_a   1.000
_cell.length_b   1.000
_cell.length_c   1.000
_cell.angle_alpha   90.00
_cell.angle_beta   90.00
_cell.angle_gamma   90.00
#
_symmetry.space_group_name_H-M   'P 1'
#
loop_
_entity.id
_entity.type
_entity.pdbx_description
1 polymer ?
#
loop_
_entity_poly.entity_id
_entity_poly.type
_entity_poly.pdbx_seq_one_letter_code
_entity_poly.pdbx_strand_id
1 'polypeptide(L)'
;MAETPANYEDLIHGNETGDVEMSTEPVVEIEGSAAPSAAPAEGEEEGNGLPFAEGLDGAARVTYIDYLKSPVIGLLVGQGDEQALLTAHQMLLETSPWFKDACGKFSDEVSERRIDLIDEGLDAVGCFLEFLYTGDYFPRKIPGSRDLERDPQTPAVDETGDQLLKHARVYTLGETLNLPALKSLASSKIHCVNSTAKGEIAYARYVYAHTHKDDTTIRAPVANFWATRSHTLRAEAEDEFRSMCLEFPRFGYDVLTRVLDEKLKREKQEKMHPTPGSSRKRPRGGV
;
A
#
# COMPACT_ATOMS: atom_id res chain seq x y z
N MET A 1 -67.00 -29.83 2.11
CA MET A 1 -67.21 -28.68 1.22
C MET A 1 -65.96 -27.81 1.41
N ALA A 2 -64.84 -28.08 0.71
CA ALA A 2 -64.54 -27.73 -0.69
C ALA A 2 -64.60 -26.18 -0.86
N GLU A 3 -63.58 -25.45 -1.29
CA GLU A 3 -62.56 -25.72 -2.32
C GLU A 3 -61.22 -24.97 -2.10
N THR A 4 -60.20 -25.49 -2.78
CA THR A 4 -58.78 -25.13 -2.93
C THR A 4 -58.52 -23.84 -3.75
N PRO A 5 -57.27 -23.32 -3.79
CA PRO A 5 -56.92 -22.02 -4.37
C PRO A 5 -56.64 -22.09 -5.88
N ALA A 6 -56.83 -20.97 -6.59
CA ALA A 6 -56.53 -20.85 -8.02
C ALA A 6 -55.08 -20.38 -8.24
N ASN A 7 -54.38 -21.20 -9.01
CA ASN A 7 -53.05 -21.03 -9.57
C ASN A 7 -53.13 -20.10 -10.80
N TYR A 8 -52.11 -19.25 -11.04
CA TYR A 8 -51.90 -18.60 -12.34
C TYR A 8 -50.43 -18.72 -12.76
N GLU A 9 -50.04 -19.93 -13.13
CA GLU A 9 -49.02 -20.12 -14.16
C GLU A 9 -49.75 -20.22 -15.52
N ASP A 10 -49.15 -19.63 -16.56
CA ASP A 10 -49.42 -19.74 -18.01
C ASP A 10 -49.80 -18.44 -18.71
N LEU A 11 -48.76 -17.76 -19.20
CA LEU A 11 -48.81 -16.98 -20.45
C LEU A 11 -47.51 -17.23 -21.23
N ILE A 12 -47.39 -18.44 -21.77
CA ILE A 12 -46.54 -18.69 -22.95
C ILE A 12 -47.50 -19.07 -24.09
N HIS A 13 -47.56 -18.22 -25.12
CA HIS A 13 -48.01 -18.61 -26.45
C HIS A 13 -46.79 -18.65 -27.37
N GLY A 14 -46.55 -19.82 -27.97
CA GLY A 14 -45.71 -20.01 -29.15
C GLY A 14 -46.26 -19.27 -30.38
N ASN A 15 -45.66 -19.35 -31.56
CA ASN A 15 -44.94 -20.48 -32.13
C ASN A 15 -44.12 -20.03 -33.36
N GLU A 16 -43.24 -20.93 -33.81
CA GLU A 16 -42.80 -21.16 -35.21
C GLU A 16 -41.81 -20.16 -35.85
N THR A 17 -40.73 -20.55 -36.55
CA THR A 17 -40.21 -21.85 -37.04
C THR A 17 -38.78 -21.60 -37.57
N GLY A 18 -37.90 -22.61 -37.55
CA GLY A 18 -36.82 -22.72 -38.55
C GLY A 18 -35.51 -23.35 -38.06
N ASP A 19 -35.41 -24.68 -38.16
CA ASP A 19 -34.16 -25.45 -38.09
C ASP A 19 -33.20 -25.10 -39.23
N VAL A 20 -31.89 -24.94 -38.94
CA VAL A 20 -30.76 -25.44 -39.76
C VAL A 20 -29.51 -25.59 -38.86
N GLU A 21 -29.05 -26.82 -38.64
CA GLU A 21 -27.69 -27.12 -38.17
C GLU A 21 -26.66 -26.89 -39.28
N MET A 22 -25.45 -26.38 -38.94
CA MET A 22 -24.13 -26.88 -39.38
C MET A 22 -22.98 -25.91 -39.03
N SER A 23 -22.12 -26.38 -38.11
CA SER A 23 -20.65 -26.50 -38.25
C SER A 23 -19.71 -25.30 -38.51
N THR A 24 -18.60 -25.36 -37.73
CA THR A 24 -17.18 -25.02 -38.02
C THR A 24 -16.68 -23.57 -38.11
N GLU A 25 -15.90 -23.21 -37.08
CA GLU A 25 -14.63 -22.45 -37.01
C GLU A 25 -14.35 -21.16 -37.81
N PRO A 26 -13.46 -20.26 -37.27
CA PRO A 26 -13.40 -18.86 -37.67
C PRO A 26 -12.36 -18.59 -38.77
N VAL A 27 -12.68 -17.69 -39.69
CA VAL A 27 -11.71 -17.08 -40.61
C VAL A 27 -12.11 -15.62 -40.88
N VAL A 28 -11.26 -14.67 -40.52
CA VAL A 28 -11.27 -13.34 -41.15
C VAL A 28 -9.81 -12.92 -41.39
N GLU A 29 -9.33 -13.18 -42.59
CA GLU A 29 -8.27 -12.41 -43.24
C GLU A 29 -8.91 -11.56 -44.33
N ILE A 30 -8.55 -10.27 -44.41
CA ILE A 30 -8.70 -9.46 -45.63
C ILE A 30 -7.50 -8.52 -45.74
N GLU A 31 -6.57 -8.87 -46.64
CA GLU A 31 -5.56 -8.00 -47.28
C GLU A 31 -6.28 -6.89 -48.09
N GLY A 32 -5.76 -5.71 -48.46
CA GLY A 32 -4.42 -5.18 -48.64
C GLY A 32 -4.54 -3.97 -49.58
N SER A 33 -3.49 -3.16 -49.71
CA SER A 33 -3.26 -2.32 -50.91
C SER A 33 -1.82 -1.81 -50.89
N ALA A 34 -1.13 -1.99 -52.02
CA ALA A 34 0.30 -1.87 -52.18
C ALA A 34 0.72 -0.72 -53.11
N ALA A 35 1.91 -0.17 -52.80
CA ALA A 35 2.99 0.26 -53.72
C ALA A 35 2.84 1.60 -54.49
N PRO A 36 3.94 2.22 -55.03
CA PRO A 36 5.28 1.64 -55.27
C PRO A 36 6.55 2.51 -55.00
N SER A 37 7.66 1.78 -54.74
CA SER A 37 9.04 1.84 -55.28
C SER A 37 9.80 3.15 -55.56
N ALA A 38 11.03 3.24 -55.00
CA ALA A 38 12.27 3.54 -55.76
C ALA A 38 13.56 3.28 -54.93
N ALA A 39 14.43 2.38 -55.43
CA ALA A 39 15.87 2.29 -55.14
C ALA A 39 16.64 2.95 -56.34
N PRO A 40 17.99 3.11 -56.43
CA PRO A 40 19.08 2.31 -55.81
C PRO A 40 20.36 3.11 -55.41
N ALA A 41 21.39 2.41 -54.88
CA ALA A 41 22.80 2.43 -55.34
C ALA A 41 23.82 2.11 -54.22
N GLU A 42 24.87 1.41 -54.62
CA GLU A 42 25.94 0.75 -53.86
C GLU A 42 27.07 1.70 -53.38
N GLY A 43 27.85 1.28 -52.37
CA GLY A 43 29.08 1.94 -51.96
C GLY A 43 29.73 1.36 -50.69
N GLU A 44 30.66 0.42 -50.91
CA GLU A 44 31.98 0.15 -50.27
C GLU A 44 32.25 0.29 -48.75
N GLU A 45 33.15 -0.61 -48.31
CA GLU A 45 33.63 -0.94 -46.96
C GLU A 45 34.27 0.23 -46.18
N GLU A 46 34.09 0.26 -44.85
CA GLU A 46 35.21 0.35 -43.89
C GLU A 46 34.75 0.06 -42.46
N GLY A 47 35.58 -0.67 -41.72
CA GLY A 47 35.22 -1.35 -40.49
C GLY A 47 34.93 -0.47 -39.28
N ASN A 48 34.05 -0.98 -38.42
CA ASN A 48 34.15 -0.74 -36.99
C ASN A 48 33.65 -1.97 -36.25
N GLY A 49 34.59 -2.82 -35.84
CA GLY A 49 34.30 -3.99 -35.01
C GLY A 49 33.71 -3.54 -33.68
N LEU A 50 32.49 -3.97 -33.39
CA LEU A 50 31.90 -3.83 -32.06
C LEU A 50 32.42 -4.97 -31.17
N PRO A 51 33.23 -4.67 -30.13
CA PRO A 51 33.89 -5.69 -29.34
C PRO A 51 33.05 -5.98 -28.10
N PHE A 52 31.89 -6.62 -28.24
CA PHE A 52 31.17 -7.19 -27.09
C PHE A 52 30.41 -8.45 -27.51
N ALA A 53 31.18 -9.50 -27.80
CA ALA A 53 30.70 -10.86 -27.55
C ALA A 53 31.10 -11.20 -26.10
N GLU A 54 30.27 -10.83 -25.14
CA GLU A 54 30.37 -11.34 -23.77
C GLU A 54 29.00 -11.84 -23.30
N GLY A 55 29.03 -13.01 -22.66
CA GLY A 55 27.92 -13.94 -22.57
C GLY A 55 26.69 -13.41 -21.85
N LEU A 56 25.53 -13.58 -22.49
CA LEU A 56 24.27 -13.70 -21.81
C LEU A 56 24.02 -15.20 -21.62
N ASP A 57 24.35 -15.72 -20.44
CA ASP A 57 23.70 -16.93 -19.95
C ASP A 57 22.20 -16.63 -19.96
N GLY A 58 21.52 -17.15 -20.99
CA GLY A 58 20.11 -16.93 -21.25
C GLY A 58 19.26 -17.68 -20.25
N ALA A 59 19.25 -17.24 -18.99
CA ALA A 59 18.21 -17.65 -18.06
C ALA A 59 16.87 -17.22 -18.67
N ALA A 60 16.06 -18.21 -19.05
CA ALA A 60 14.76 -17.97 -19.66
C ALA A 60 13.97 -17.01 -18.78
N ARG A 61 13.47 -15.91 -19.37
CA ARG A 61 12.68 -14.92 -18.65
C ARG A 61 11.45 -15.62 -18.07
N VAL A 62 11.29 -15.56 -16.74
CA VAL A 62 10.05 -15.98 -16.08
C VAL A 62 8.91 -15.09 -16.59
N THR A 63 7.92 -15.72 -17.21
CA THR A 63 6.73 -15.05 -17.72
C THR A 63 5.67 -14.95 -16.63
N TYR A 64 4.69 -14.06 -16.80
CA TYR A 64 3.59 -13.95 -15.85
C TYR A 64 2.75 -15.24 -15.77
N ILE A 65 2.64 -15.96 -16.89
CA ILE A 65 1.93 -17.25 -16.96
C ILE A 65 2.61 -18.29 -16.06
N ASP A 66 3.94 -18.24 -15.92
CA ASP A 66 4.67 -19.18 -15.06
C ASP A 66 4.23 -18.98 -13.60
N TYR A 67 4.07 -17.73 -13.14
CA TYR A 67 3.53 -17.42 -11.80
C TYR A 67 2.14 -18.02 -11.59
N LEU A 68 1.25 -17.89 -12.57
CA LEU A 68 -0.13 -18.39 -12.48
C LEU A 68 -0.24 -19.92 -12.60
N LYS A 69 0.76 -20.58 -13.18
CA LYS A 69 0.84 -22.05 -13.24
C LYS A 69 1.47 -22.67 -12.00
N SER A 70 2.07 -21.86 -11.12
CA SER A 70 2.66 -22.37 -9.89
C SER A 70 1.59 -22.90 -8.91
N PRO A 71 1.95 -23.85 -8.02
CA PRO A 71 1.02 -24.38 -7.03
C PRO A 71 0.36 -23.28 -6.21
N VAL A 72 -0.88 -23.49 -5.81
CA VAL A 72 -1.62 -22.54 -4.96
C VAL A 72 -1.40 -22.92 -3.50
N ILE A 73 -1.05 -21.92 -2.69
CA ILE A 73 -0.89 -22.04 -1.24
C ILE A 73 -2.13 -21.44 -0.56
N GLY A 74 -2.67 -22.16 0.42
CA GLY A 74 -3.69 -21.63 1.33
C GLY A 74 -3.06 -20.83 2.47
N LEU A 75 -3.60 -19.65 2.74
CA LEU A 75 -3.19 -18.77 3.84
C LEU A 75 -4.35 -18.68 4.83
N LEU A 76 -4.22 -19.28 6.01
CA LEU A 76 -5.19 -19.06 7.08
C LEU A 76 -4.85 -17.77 7.81
N VAL A 77 -5.67 -16.74 7.66
CA VAL A 77 -5.42 -15.42 8.23
C VAL A 77 -6.41 -15.14 9.34
N GLY A 78 -5.94 -14.52 10.42
CA GLY A 78 -6.78 -14.07 11.53
C GLY A 78 -7.23 -15.16 12.51
N GLN A 79 -7.98 -14.72 13.52
CA GLN A 79 -8.50 -15.52 14.63
C GLN A 79 -9.99 -15.27 14.85
N GLY A 80 -10.70 -16.25 15.39
CA GLY A 80 -12.12 -16.13 15.73
C GLY A 80 -12.99 -15.84 14.51
N ASP A 81 -13.89 -14.87 14.64
CA ASP A 81 -14.88 -14.53 13.61
C ASP A 81 -14.27 -13.81 12.39
N GLU A 82 -13.05 -13.27 12.50
CA GLU A 82 -12.32 -12.65 11.39
C GLU A 82 -11.40 -13.62 10.64
N GLN A 83 -11.43 -14.91 11.01
CA GLN A 83 -10.60 -15.92 10.36
C GLN A 83 -11.10 -16.20 8.92
N ALA A 84 -10.18 -16.17 7.96
CA ALA A 84 -10.48 -16.53 6.59
C ALA A 84 -9.33 -17.33 5.95
N LEU A 85 -9.69 -18.21 5.01
CA LEU A 85 -8.73 -18.90 4.15
C LEU A 85 -8.60 -18.14 2.84
N LEU A 86 -7.44 -17.51 2.63
CA LEU A 86 -7.08 -16.89 1.36
C LEU A 86 -6.21 -17.84 0.55
N THR A 87 -6.10 -17.62 -0.77
CA THR A 87 -5.28 -18.45 -1.65
C THR A 87 -4.43 -17.57 -2.56
N ALA A 88 -3.16 -17.95 -2.76
CA ALA A 88 -2.26 -17.26 -3.67
C ALA A 88 -1.27 -18.22 -4.34
N HIS A 89 -0.73 -17.80 -5.50
CA HIS A 89 0.23 -18.60 -6.25
C HIS A 89 1.60 -18.59 -5.56
N GLN A 90 2.19 -19.78 -5.41
CA GLN A 90 3.44 -19.99 -4.68
C GLN A 90 4.57 -19.09 -5.18
N MET A 91 4.79 -19.00 -6.50
CA MET A 91 5.90 -18.20 -7.01
C MET A 91 5.72 -16.69 -6.74
N LEU A 92 4.49 -16.19 -6.60
CA LEU A 92 4.26 -14.81 -6.19
C LEU A 92 4.57 -14.61 -4.71
N LEU A 93 4.17 -15.56 -3.86
CA LEU A 93 4.51 -15.53 -2.44
C LEU A 93 6.03 -15.59 -2.21
N GLU A 94 6.74 -16.41 -2.97
CA GLU A 94 8.21 -16.58 -2.87
C GLU A 94 9.02 -15.33 -3.25
N THR A 95 8.37 -14.26 -3.75
CA THR A 95 9.01 -12.94 -3.84
C THR A 95 9.37 -12.39 -2.46
N SER A 96 8.66 -12.80 -1.40
CA SER A 96 9.03 -12.59 -0.02
C SER A 96 10.03 -13.67 0.42
N PRO A 97 11.20 -13.29 0.96
CA PRO A 97 12.15 -14.24 1.54
C PRO A 97 11.52 -15.10 2.66
N TRP A 98 10.64 -14.51 3.48
CA TRP A 98 9.93 -15.21 4.54
C TRP A 98 9.05 -16.34 3.98
N PHE A 99 8.30 -16.06 2.92
CA PHE A 99 7.46 -17.06 2.27
C PHE A 99 8.29 -18.08 1.49
N LYS A 100 9.43 -17.69 0.91
CA LYS A 100 10.36 -18.64 0.29
C LYS A 100 10.83 -19.71 1.27
N ASP A 101 11.22 -19.28 2.47
CA ASP A 101 11.62 -20.21 3.53
C ASP A 101 10.44 -21.03 4.06
N ALA A 102 9.23 -20.45 4.14
CA ALA A 102 8.03 -21.17 4.55
C ALA A 102 7.61 -22.23 3.52
N CYS A 103 7.58 -21.87 2.23
CA CYS A 103 7.25 -22.76 1.12
C CYS A 103 8.27 -23.88 0.95
N GLY A 104 9.56 -23.60 1.22
CA GLY A 104 10.62 -24.61 1.19
C GLY A 104 10.50 -25.73 2.23
N LYS A 105 9.60 -25.59 3.23
CA LYS A 105 9.31 -26.63 4.22
C LYS A 105 8.28 -27.65 3.74
N PHE A 106 7.55 -27.37 2.66
CA PHE A 106 6.60 -28.32 2.10
C PHE A 106 7.34 -29.47 1.42
N SER A 107 6.91 -30.70 1.67
CA SER A 107 7.32 -31.86 0.88
C SER A 107 6.57 -31.86 -0.45
N ASP A 108 7.21 -32.37 -1.51
CA ASP A 108 6.59 -32.54 -2.82
C ASP A 108 5.41 -33.52 -2.82
N GLU A 109 5.29 -34.35 -1.77
CA GLU A 109 4.20 -35.31 -1.60
C GLU A 109 2.92 -34.70 -1.00
N VAL A 110 2.97 -33.46 -0.50
CA VAL A 110 1.82 -32.80 0.12
C VAL A 110 1.00 -32.06 -0.95
N SER A 111 -0.22 -32.55 -1.20
CA SER A 111 -1.16 -31.95 -2.15
C SER A 111 -1.75 -30.63 -1.66
N GLU A 112 -1.96 -30.47 -0.34
CA GLU A 112 -2.53 -29.27 0.26
C GLU A 112 -1.46 -28.49 1.05
N ARG A 113 -0.95 -27.42 0.43
CA ARG A 113 0.05 -26.55 1.06
C ARG A 113 -0.66 -25.39 1.77
N ARG A 114 -0.40 -25.25 3.06
CA ARG A 114 -1.04 -24.23 3.90
C ARG A 114 -0.06 -23.56 4.85
N ILE A 115 -0.18 -22.24 4.98
CA ILE A 115 0.58 -21.41 5.91
C ILE A 115 -0.43 -20.69 6.82
N ASP A 116 -0.18 -20.74 8.12
CA ASP A 116 -1.03 -20.08 9.11
C ASP A 116 -0.42 -18.70 9.49
N LEU A 117 -1.21 -17.65 9.30
CA LEU A 117 -0.95 -16.24 9.62
C LEU A 117 -1.98 -15.74 10.62
N ILE A 118 -2.12 -16.46 11.74
CA ILE A 118 -3.18 -16.25 12.72
C ILE A 118 -3.12 -14.88 13.41
N ASP A 119 -1.92 -14.31 13.55
CA ASP A 119 -1.73 -13.02 14.23
C ASP A 119 -1.87 -11.83 13.27
N GLU A 120 -2.01 -12.09 11.97
CA GLU A 120 -2.11 -11.06 10.94
C GLU A 120 -3.56 -10.71 10.63
N GLY A 121 -3.81 -9.42 10.40
CA GLY A 121 -5.14 -8.92 10.07
C GLY A 121 -5.54 -9.20 8.61
N LEU A 122 -6.79 -9.60 8.40
CA LEU A 122 -7.31 -9.99 7.08
C LEU A 122 -7.11 -8.90 6.02
N ASP A 123 -7.44 -7.64 6.35
CA ASP A 123 -7.27 -6.51 5.44
C ASP A 123 -5.80 -6.24 5.05
N ALA A 124 -4.88 -6.44 5.99
CA ALA A 124 -3.45 -6.22 5.76
C ALA A 124 -2.88 -7.29 4.82
N VAL A 125 -3.26 -8.56 5.04
CA VAL A 125 -2.90 -9.66 4.14
C VAL A 125 -3.55 -9.48 2.78
N GLY A 126 -4.81 -9.02 2.72
CA GLY A 126 -5.48 -8.67 1.46
C GLY A 126 -4.71 -7.61 0.66
N CYS A 127 -4.29 -6.52 1.31
CA CYS A 127 -3.45 -5.48 0.69
C CYS A 127 -2.08 -6.02 0.24
N PHE A 128 -1.46 -6.89 1.04
CA PHE A 128 -0.22 -7.56 0.67
C PHE A 128 -0.39 -8.43 -0.58
N LEU A 129 -1.45 -9.23 -0.65
CA LEU A 129 -1.73 -10.04 -1.83
C LEU A 129 -1.97 -9.16 -3.05
N GLU A 130 -2.81 -8.12 -2.94
CA GLU A 130 -3.02 -7.17 -4.04
C GLU A 130 -1.69 -6.55 -4.55
N PHE A 131 -0.79 -6.21 -3.62
CA PHE A 131 0.56 -5.74 -3.94
C PHE A 131 1.39 -6.76 -4.70
N LEU A 132 1.33 -8.04 -4.35
CA LEU A 132 2.06 -9.07 -5.09
C LEU A 132 1.64 -9.19 -6.54
N TYR A 133 0.35 -9.03 -6.84
CA TYR A 133 -0.16 -9.14 -8.21
C TYR A 133 -0.01 -7.85 -9.02
N THR A 134 -0.10 -6.69 -8.38
CA THR A 134 -0.24 -5.40 -9.09
C THR A 134 0.92 -4.44 -8.85
N GLY A 135 1.75 -4.68 -7.83
CA GLY A 135 2.78 -3.76 -7.36
C GLY A 135 2.26 -2.60 -6.50
N ASP A 136 0.94 -2.54 -6.25
CA ASP A 136 0.29 -1.55 -5.38
C ASP A 136 -0.91 -2.19 -4.66
N TYR A 137 -1.60 -1.46 -3.80
CA TYR A 137 -2.83 -1.93 -3.15
C TYR A 137 -3.82 -0.79 -2.98
N PHE A 138 -5.10 -1.08 -2.79
CA PHE A 138 -6.08 -0.01 -2.67
C PHE A 138 -6.03 0.68 -1.29
N PRO A 139 -6.13 2.03 -1.21
CA PRO A 139 -6.14 2.98 -2.32
C PRO A 139 -4.74 3.24 -2.89
N ARG A 140 -4.65 3.42 -4.22
CA ARG A 140 -3.38 3.73 -4.89
C ARG A 140 -3.01 5.19 -4.71
N LYS A 141 -1.71 5.48 -4.79
CA LYS A 141 -1.23 6.86 -4.69
C LYS A 141 -1.37 7.57 -6.04
N ILE A 142 -1.93 8.77 -6.04
CA ILE A 142 -2.05 9.56 -7.27
C ILE A 142 -0.66 10.12 -7.65
N PRO A 143 -0.12 9.81 -8.84
CA PRO A 143 1.20 10.31 -9.25
C PRO A 143 1.26 11.84 -9.25
N GLY A 144 2.31 12.40 -8.66
CA GLY A 144 2.52 13.86 -8.60
C GLY A 144 1.67 14.60 -7.57
N SER A 145 0.81 13.90 -6.82
CA SER A 145 0.04 14.48 -5.72
C SER A 145 0.36 13.79 -4.38
N ARG A 146 -0.10 14.39 -3.29
CA ARG A 146 -0.05 13.81 -1.95
C ARG A 146 -1.37 13.15 -1.56
N ASP A 147 -2.16 12.72 -2.52
CA ASP A 147 -3.49 12.16 -2.33
C ASP A 147 -3.53 10.68 -2.73
N LEU A 148 -4.50 9.98 -2.14
CA LEU A 148 -4.85 8.60 -2.45
C LEU A 148 -6.10 8.58 -3.32
N GLU A 149 -6.28 7.50 -4.09
CA GLU A 149 -7.52 7.25 -4.81
C GLU A 149 -8.72 7.31 -3.86
N ARG A 150 -9.77 8.01 -4.29
CA ARG A 150 -10.96 8.24 -3.47
C ARG A 150 -11.88 7.04 -3.52
N ASP A 151 -12.17 6.51 -2.35
CA ASP A 151 -13.26 5.55 -2.13
C ASP A 151 -14.53 6.30 -1.66
N PRO A 152 -15.69 6.12 -2.30
CA PRO A 152 -16.95 6.66 -1.80
C PRO A 152 -17.33 6.18 -0.40
N GLN A 153 -16.85 5.00 0.02
CA GLN A 153 -17.14 4.44 1.34
C GLN A 153 -16.20 4.96 2.42
N THR A 154 -15.06 5.55 2.03
CA THR A 154 -14.05 6.05 2.98
C THR A 154 -14.20 7.56 3.16
N PRO A 155 -14.31 8.05 4.42
CA PRO A 155 -14.36 9.48 4.70
C PRO A 155 -13.10 10.22 4.22
N ALA A 156 -13.25 11.49 3.83
CA ALA A 156 -12.11 12.31 3.40
C ALA A 156 -11.13 12.67 4.53
N VAL A 157 -11.61 12.61 5.78
CA VAL A 157 -10.79 12.84 6.98
C VAL A 157 -10.91 11.61 7.87
N ASP A 158 -9.77 11.10 8.31
CA ASP A 158 -9.66 9.96 9.19
C ASP A 158 -9.87 10.38 10.65
N GLU A 159 -11.11 10.24 11.12
CA GLU A 159 -11.49 10.61 12.49
C GLU A 159 -11.12 9.54 13.52
N THR A 160 -11.24 8.26 13.14
CA THR A 160 -11.01 7.10 14.01
C THR A 160 -9.57 6.60 13.97
N GLY A 161 -8.85 6.86 12.89
CA GLY A 161 -7.50 6.35 12.64
C GLY A 161 -7.49 5.09 11.77
N ASP A 162 -8.64 4.63 11.27
CA ASP A 162 -8.74 3.35 10.56
C ASP A 162 -7.95 3.36 9.23
N GLN A 163 -7.90 4.50 8.54
CA GLN A 163 -7.12 4.64 7.30
C GLN A 163 -5.62 4.59 7.59
N LEU A 164 -5.18 5.30 8.64
CA LEU A 164 -3.80 5.24 9.11
C LEU A 164 -3.43 3.82 9.57
N LEU A 165 -4.28 3.18 10.36
CA LEU A 165 -4.07 1.84 10.91
C LEU A 165 -4.00 0.78 9.82
N LYS A 166 -4.82 0.88 8.77
CA LYS A 166 -4.73 0.01 7.59
C LYS A 166 -3.31 0.02 7.03
N HIS A 167 -2.75 1.20 6.76
CA HIS A 167 -1.40 1.31 6.21
C HIS A 167 -0.31 0.96 7.23
N ALA A 168 -0.52 1.25 8.52
CA ALA A 168 0.40 0.86 9.58
C ALA A 168 0.53 -0.66 9.71
N ARG A 169 -0.58 -1.39 9.61
CA ARG A 169 -0.60 -2.87 9.62
C ARG A 169 0.10 -3.46 8.39
N VAL A 170 -0.11 -2.88 7.21
CA VAL A 170 0.62 -3.29 6.00
C VAL A 170 2.12 -2.99 6.14
N TYR A 171 2.49 -1.88 6.77
CA TYR A 171 3.87 -1.52 7.02
C TYR A 171 4.57 -2.52 7.93
N THR A 172 3.95 -2.91 9.05
CA THR A 172 4.50 -3.92 9.97
C THR A 172 4.54 -5.29 9.32
N LEU A 173 3.51 -5.66 8.55
CA LEU A 173 3.48 -6.90 7.78
C LEU A 173 4.63 -6.93 6.74
N GLY A 174 4.91 -5.81 6.07
CA GLY A 174 6.03 -5.69 5.15
C GLY A 174 7.39 -5.89 5.82
N GLU A 175 7.56 -5.49 7.07
CA GLU A 175 8.75 -5.82 7.86
C GLU A 175 8.81 -7.32 8.17
N THR A 176 7.73 -7.90 8.71
CA THR A 176 7.64 -9.32 9.09
C THR A 176 7.91 -10.25 7.91
N LEU A 177 7.34 -9.94 6.75
CA LEU A 177 7.51 -10.71 5.51
C LEU A 177 8.81 -10.37 4.75
N ASN A 178 9.63 -9.46 5.28
CA ASN A 178 10.87 -9.01 4.66
C ASN A 178 10.68 -8.47 3.22
N LEU A 179 9.72 -7.56 3.07
CA LEU A 179 9.36 -6.89 1.82
C LEU A 179 9.58 -5.36 1.92
N PRO A 180 10.82 -4.88 1.68
CA PRO A 180 11.14 -3.45 1.79
C PRO A 180 10.31 -2.55 0.87
N ALA A 181 9.93 -3.05 -0.31
CA ALA A 181 9.09 -2.32 -1.27
C ALA A 181 7.67 -2.08 -0.72
N LEU A 182 7.06 -3.10 -0.11
CA LEU A 182 5.74 -2.98 0.53
C LEU A 182 5.80 -2.04 1.73
N LYS A 183 6.84 -2.17 2.56
CA LYS A 183 7.08 -1.29 3.71
C LYS A 183 7.21 0.18 3.29
N SER A 184 8.00 0.45 2.24
CA SER A 184 8.18 1.79 1.69
C SER A 184 6.88 2.36 1.09
N LEU A 185 6.14 1.54 0.35
CA LEU A 185 4.84 1.92 -0.22
C LEU A 185 3.85 2.31 0.88
N ALA A 186 3.73 1.49 1.92
CA ALA A 186 2.85 1.74 3.06
C ALA A 186 3.21 3.04 3.79
N SER A 187 4.50 3.26 4.06
CA SER A 187 4.98 4.53 4.63
C SER A 187 4.63 5.73 3.75
N SER A 188 4.76 5.60 2.43
CA SER A 188 4.38 6.66 1.49
C SER A 188 2.90 7.00 1.56
N LYS A 189 2.03 5.98 1.70
CA LYS A 189 0.57 6.17 1.78
C LYS A 189 0.13 6.77 3.11
N ILE A 190 0.78 6.41 4.22
CA ILE A 190 0.54 7.03 5.53
C ILE A 190 0.68 8.57 5.43
N HIS A 191 1.68 9.06 4.70
CA HIS A 191 1.89 10.51 4.50
C HIS A 191 0.84 11.22 3.64
N CYS A 192 -0.06 10.47 3.01
CA CYS A 192 -1.17 10.95 2.19
C CYS A 192 -2.51 10.93 2.93
N VAL A 193 -2.59 10.30 4.11
CA VAL A 193 -3.81 10.28 4.91
C VAL A 193 -3.93 11.58 5.71
N ASN A 194 -5.13 12.18 5.68
CA ASN A 194 -5.47 13.34 6.48
C ASN A 194 -6.32 12.89 7.68
N SER A 195 -5.85 13.16 8.89
CA SER A 195 -6.34 12.56 10.13
C SER A 195 -6.58 13.62 11.22
N THR A 196 -7.45 13.28 12.17
CA THR A 196 -7.69 14.09 13.38
C THR A 196 -6.72 13.72 14.51
N ALA A 197 -6.73 14.50 15.59
CA ALA A 197 -6.00 14.19 16.82
C ALA A 197 -6.29 12.77 17.36
N LYS A 198 -7.54 12.33 17.28
CA LYS A 198 -8.00 11.03 17.77
C LYS A 198 -7.51 9.89 16.87
N GLY A 199 -7.59 10.06 15.55
CA GLY A 199 -7.02 9.07 14.62
C GLY A 199 -5.50 8.93 14.79
N GLU A 200 -4.80 10.06 14.99
CA GLU A 200 -3.36 10.09 15.19
C GLU A 200 -2.91 9.47 16.51
N ILE A 201 -3.69 9.59 17.60
CA ILE A 201 -3.34 8.91 18.85
C ILE A 201 -3.55 7.40 18.75
N ALA A 202 -4.60 6.94 18.04
CA ALA A 202 -4.82 5.52 17.79
C ALA A 202 -3.70 4.92 16.93
N TYR A 203 -3.33 5.62 15.85
CA TYR A 203 -2.20 5.27 15.00
C TYR A 203 -0.87 5.25 15.77
N ALA A 204 -0.58 6.27 16.57
CA ALA A 204 0.63 6.31 17.41
C ALA A 204 0.69 5.12 18.37
N ARG A 205 -0.44 4.74 18.99
CA ARG A 205 -0.51 3.57 19.87
C ARG A 205 -0.10 2.30 19.15
N TYR A 206 -0.64 2.08 17.95
CA TYR A 206 -0.28 0.92 17.14
C TYR A 206 1.21 0.91 16.77
N VAL A 207 1.73 2.04 16.28
CA VAL A 207 3.14 2.16 15.88
C VAL A 207 4.08 1.83 17.03
N TYR A 208 3.87 2.39 18.21
CA TYR A 208 4.77 2.15 19.34
C TYR A 208 4.65 0.75 19.94
N ALA A 209 3.49 0.10 19.77
CA ALA A 209 3.28 -1.28 20.18
C ALA A 209 3.88 -2.32 19.21
N HIS A 210 3.85 -2.08 17.89
CA HIS A 210 4.14 -3.11 16.89
C HIS A 210 5.42 -2.87 16.06
N THR A 211 6.14 -1.76 16.28
CA THR A 211 7.39 -1.47 15.56
C THR A 211 8.59 -1.53 16.51
N HIS A 212 9.79 -1.77 15.97
CA HIS A 212 11.01 -1.74 16.76
C HIS A 212 11.31 -0.32 17.28
N LYS A 213 11.96 -0.23 18.45
CA LYS A 213 12.31 1.05 19.11
C LYS A 213 13.16 2.00 18.27
N ASP A 214 13.94 1.44 17.34
CA ASP A 214 14.86 2.17 16.48
C ASP A 214 14.26 2.49 15.10
N ASP A 215 12.99 2.12 14.85
CA ASP A 215 12.34 2.42 13.58
C ASP A 215 11.90 3.89 13.51
N THR A 216 12.85 4.75 13.13
CA THR A 216 12.63 6.18 13.02
C THR A 216 11.76 6.56 11.82
N THR A 217 11.58 5.67 10.83
CA THR A 217 10.90 6.02 9.58
C THR A 217 9.42 6.32 9.80
N ILE A 218 8.79 5.59 10.73
CA ILE A 218 7.38 5.78 11.10
C ILE A 218 7.22 6.48 12.45
N ARG A 219 8.15 6.29 13.40
CA ARG A 219 8.09 6.93 14.73
C ARG A 219 8.43 8.42 14.70
N ALA A 220 9.40 8.85 13.90
CA ALA A 220 9.80 10.26 13.86
C ALA A 220 8.68 11.17 13.28
N PRO A 221 7.97 10.79 12.21
CA PRO A 221 6.80 11.55 11.75
C PRO A 221 5.70 11.66 12.82
N VAL A 222 5.40 10.57 13.53
CA VAL A 222 4.43 10.56 14.63
C VAL A 222 4.86 11.54 15.73
N ALA A 223 6.10 11.45 16.22
CA ALA A 223 6.60 12.35 17.25
C ALA A 223 6.59 13.82 16.79
N ASN A 224 6.93 14.08 15.51
CA ASN A 224 6.91 15.40 14.92
C ASN A 224 5.50 16.00 14.81
N PHE A 225 4.49 15.19 14.47
CA PHE A 225 3.10 15.62 14.42
C PHE A 225 2.64 16.14 15.79
N TRP A 226 2.93 15.38 16.85
CA TRP A 226 2.56 15.74 18.22
C TRP A 226 3.37 16.89 18.79
N ALA A 227 4.67 16.97 18.47
CA ALA A 227 5.52 18.08 18.90
C ALA A 227 5.05 19.44 18.35
N THR A 228 4.77 19.49 17.04
CA THR A 228 4.41 20.72 16.32
C THR A 228 3.02 21.25 16.69
N ARG A 229 2.09 20.35 17.03
CA ARG A 229 0.70 20.69 17.38
C ARG A 229 0.39 20.51 18.87
N SER A 230 1.42 20.46 19.72
CA SER A 230 1.31 20.18 21.16
C SER A 230 0.35 21.11 21.92
N HIS A 231 0.14 22.34 21.46
CA HIS A 231 -0.78 23.30 22.07
C HIS A 231 -2.26 23.01 21.77
N THR A 232 -2.58 22.55 20.56
CA THR A 232 -3.95 22.23 20.14
C THR A 232 -4.34 20.82 20.58
N LEU A 233 -3.47 19.85 20.35
CA LEU A 233 -3.78 18.44 20.59
C LEU A 233 -3.93 18.12 22.08
N ARG A 234 -3.23 18.84 22.96
CA ARG A 234 -3.43 18.70 24.41
C ARG A 234 -4.78 19.21 24.88
N ALA A 235 -5.39 20.18 24.20
CA ALA A 235 -6.73 20.65 24.56
C ALA A 235 -7.83 19.70 24.08
N GLU A 236 -7.59 18.99 22.97
CA GLU A 236 -8.59 18.12 22.32
C GLU A 236 -8.52 16.65 22.76
N ALA A 237 -7.34 16.16 23.17
CA ALA A 237 -7.08 14.74 23.47
C ALA A 237 -6.11 14.58 24.66
N GLU A 238 -6.32 15.35 25.74
CA GLU A 238 -5.43 15.33 26.92
C GLU A 238 -5.36 13.95 27.57
N ASP A 239 -6.52 13.33 27.79
CA ASP A 239 -6.63 12.06 28.50
C ASP A 239 -6.01 10.92 27.70
N GLU A 240 -6.26 10.86 26.39
CA GLU A 240 -5.67 9.87 25.50
C GLU A 240 -4.15 10.06 25.36
N PHE A 241 -3.69 11.30 25.25
CA PHE A 241 -2.26 11.62 25.21
C PHE A 241 -1.56 11.23 26.52
N ARG A 242 -2.19 11.51 27.67
CA ARG A 242 -1.67 11.12 28.98
C ARG A 242 -1.60 9.61 29.10
N SER A 243 -2.67 8.90 28.74
CA SER A 243 -2.68 7.43 28.73
C SER A 243 -1.56 6.87 27.85
N MET A 244 -1.40 7.39 26.63
CA MET A 244 -0.35 6.98 25.70
C MET A 244 1.06 7.18 26.27
N CYS A 245 1.32 8.30 26.95
CA CYS A 245 2.63 8.54 27.57
C CYS A 245 2.92 7.60 28.75
N LEU A 246 1.88 7.15 29.48
CA LEU A 246 2.03 6.21 30.60
C LEU A 246 2.22 4.78 30.11
N GLU A 247 1.49 4.39 29.06
CA GLU A 247 1.57 3.06 28.46
C GLU A 247 2.86 2.88 27.64
N PHE A 248 3.25 3.90 26.87
CA PHE A 248 4.45 3.91 26.04
C PHE A 248 5.37 5.09 26.41
N PRO A 249 6.18 4.98 27.49
CA PRO A 249 7.06 6.07 27.93
C PRO A 249 8.02 6.58 26.84
N ARG A 250 8.39 5.71 25.90
CA ARG A 250 9.24 6.07 24.77
C ARG A 250 8.59 7.11 23.86
N PHE A 251 7.27 7.05 23.66
CA PHE A 251 6.53 8.05 22.88
C PHE A 251 6.66 9.44 23.51
N GLY A 252 6.47 9.55 24.83
CA GLY A 252 6.66 10.80 25.56
C GLY A 252 8.09 11.36 25.42
N TYR A 253 9.10 10.48 25.52
CA TYR A 253 10.50 10.86 25.32
C TYR A 253 10.79 11.38 23.89
N ASP A 254 10.29 10.69 22.86
CA ASP A 254 10.51 11.06 21.47
C ASP A 254 9.82 12.41 21.15
N VAL A 255 8.60 12.64 21.66
CA VAL A 255 7.89 13.93 21.53
C VAL A 255 8.63 15.05 22.26
N LEU A 256 9.06 14.83 23.51
CA LEU A 256 9.78 15.84 24.29
C LEU A 256 11.11 16.21 23.65
N THR A 257 11.89 15.23 23.21
CA THR A 257 13.15 15.44 22.50
C THR A 257 12.92 16.34 21.28
N ARG A 258 11.88 16.05 20.49
CA ARG A 258 11.55 16.85 19.31
C ARG A 258 11.17 18.30 19.64
N VAL A 259 10.36 18.52 20.69
CA VAL A 259 10.00 19.87 21.14
C VAL A 259 11.22 20.66 21.61
N LEU A 260 12.12 20.01 22.36
CA LEU A 260 13.37 20.63 22.84
C LEU A 260 14.30 20.99 21.68
N ASP A 261 14.46 20.10 20.71
CA ASP A 261 15.26 20.34 19.51
C ASP A 261 14.73 21.54 18.71
N GLU A 262 13.41 21.65 18.55
CA GLU A 262 12.79 22.80 17.88
C GLU A 262 13.00 24.11 18.63
N LYS A 263 12.91 24.08 19.95
CA LYS A 263 13.18 25.26 20.80
C LYS A 263 14.64 25.70 20.66
N LEU A 264 15.59 24.77 20.76
CA LEU A 264 17.02 25.05 20.57
C LEU A 264 17.32 25.63 19.18
N LYS A 265 16.64 25.10 18.14
CA LYS A 265 16.76 25.62 16.77
C LYS A 265 16.23 27.05 16.64
N ARG A 266 15.07 27.35 17.24
CA ARG A 266 14.50 28.71 17.26
C ARG A 266 15.42 29.70 17.97
N GLU A 267 15.94 29.34 19.15
CA GLU A 267 16.86 30.20 19.91
C GLU A 267 18.17 30.49 19.13
N LYS A 268 18.72 29.50 18.42
CA LYS A 268 19.87 29.72 17.54
C LYS A 268 19.54 30.67 16.39
N GLN A 269 18.37 30.52 15.77
CA GLN A 269 17.94 31.37 14.66
C GLN A 269 17.68 32.81 15.11
N GLU A 270 17.09 33.02 16.28
CA GLU A 270 16.86 34.33 16.88
C GLU A 270 18.18 35.05 17.21
N LYS A 271 19.19 34.32 17.69
CA LYS A 271 20.54 34.86 17.92
C LYS A 271 21.26 35.24 16.63
N MET A 272 20.98 34.57 15.51
CA MET A 272 21.58 34.87 14.20
C MET A 272 20.88 36.03 13.47
N HIS A 273 19.59 36.24 13.72
CA HIS A 273 18.79 37.34 13.18
C HIS A 273 18.21 38.20 14.30
N PRO A 274 19.03 38.97 15.04
CA PRO A 274 18.50 39.91 16.02
C PRO A 274 17.62 40.92 15.28
N THR A 275 16.32 40.88 15.51
CA THR A 275 15.39 41.88 14.96
C THR A 275 15.82 43.23 15.53
N PRO A 276 16.14 44.25 14.72
CA PRO A 276 16.57 45.53 15.24
C PRO A 276 15.37 46.14 15.99
N GLY A 277 15.47 46.14 17.32
CA GLY A 277 14.49 46.76 18.18
C GLY A 277 14.24 48.19 17.73
N SER A 278 13.01 48.46 17.30
CA SER A 278 12.52 49.80 17.00
C SER A 278 12.80 50.69 18.22
N SER A 279 13.87 51.47 18.11
CA SER A 279 14.25 52.47 19.09
C SER A 279 13.16 53.54 19.09
N ARG A 280 12.17 53.35 19.96
CA ARG A 280 11.12 54.33 20.25
C ARG A 280 11.82 55.56 20.82
N LYS A 281 12.16 56.51 19.94
CA LYS A 281 12.70 57.83 20.27
C LYS A 281 11.75 58.47 21.30
N ARG A 282 12.23 58.66 22.53
CA ARG A 282 11.55 59.44 23.56
C ARG A 282 11.25 60.84 23.01
N PRO A 283 10.03 61.39 23.19
CA PRO A 283 9.80 62.79 22.93
C PRO A 283 10.59 63.59 23.98
N ARG A 284 11.51 64.46 23.53
CA ARG A 284 12.09 65.50 24.38
C ARG A 284 11.02 66.58 24.56
N GLY A 285 10.54 66.75 25.79
CA GLY A 285 9.76 67.92 26.20
C GLY A 285 10.67 69.04 26.71
N GLY A 286 10.22 70.28 26.54
CA GLY A 286 10.76 71.53 27.11
C GLY A 286 12.08 71.98 26.47
N VAL A 287 12.26 73.22 26.00
CA VAL A 287 11.78 74.52 26.47
C VAL A 287 11.54 75.44 25.27
#